data_AF-A0AAP0LWS3-F1
#
_entry.id   AF-A0AAP0LWS3-F1
#
_cell.length_a   1.000
_cell.length_b   1.000
_cell.length_c   1.000
_cell.angle_alpha   90.00
_cell.angle_beta   90.00
_cell.angle_gamma   90.00
#
_symmetry.space_group_name_H-M   'P 1'
#
loop_
_entity.id
_entity.type
_entity.pdbx_description
1 polymer ?
#
loop_
_entity_poly.entity_id
_entity_poly.type
_entity_poly.pdbx_seq_one_letter_code
_entity_poly.pdbx_strand_id
1 'polypeptide(L)'
;MTSFVVKAECKQIFEGLGTLVDVGGGNGSLSRIISEAFPGIKCTVLDLPHVVANLPEADNFKYIAGDMFQFIPPADTFLFKLVFHGLGDEDGLKILKKRREAIASNGERGKVIIIDIVINAEEDEHELTETKFLLDIVLSVNSTGKERTESEWAKLFFDAGFSHYKITPIFGMRSLIEISIQKKFKSICDYLAAIKKPVEDVDKQWQLARGLGPDLRTLKVAMLGNPPYRQFGPFILQGSKS
;
A
#
# COMPACT_ATOMS: atom_id res chain seq x y z
N MET A 1 -12.14 17.22 -12.54
CA MET A 1 -12.61 16.29 -11.50
C MET A 1 -11.44 15.60 -10.78
N THR A 2 -10.59 14.82 -11.47
CA THR A 2 -9.44 14.12 -10.84
C THR A 2 -8.47 15.03 -10.08
N SER A 3 -8.15 16.21 -10.60
CA SER A 3 -7.29 17.19 -9.90
C SER A 3 -7.89 17.71 -8.59
N PHE A 4 -9.21 17.87 -8.53
CA PHE A 4 -9.88 18.28 -7.30
C PHE A 4 -9.85 17.17 -6.25
N VAL A 5 -10.19 15.94 -6.64
CA VAL A 5 -10.19 14.77 -5.74
C VAL A 5 -8.79 14.53 -5.17
N VAL A 6 -7.74 14.57 -6.00
CA VAL A 6 -6.35 14.41 -5.53
C VAL A 6 -5.98 15.49 -4.50
N LYS A 7 -6.37 16.76 -4.73
CA LYS A 7 -6.08 17.86 -3.79
C LYS A 7 -6.89 17.78 -2.50
N ALA A 8 -8.18 17.45 -2.59
CA ALA A 8 -9.11 17.51 -1.46
C ALA A 8 -9.05 16.24 -0.60
N GLU A 9 -9.04 15.07 -1.23
CA GLU A 9 -9.26 13.78 -0.56
C GLU A 9 -7.95 13.00 -0.37
N CYS A 10 -6.93 13.24 -1.19
CA CYS A 10 -5.66 12.52 -1.10
C CYS A 10 -4.54 13.32 -0.42
N LYS A 11 -4.85 14.47 0.20
CA LYS A 11 -3.83 15.32 0.84
C LYS A 11 -2.96 14.56 1.83
N GLN A 12 -3.56 13.83 2.78
CA GLN A 12 -2.83 13.08 3.81
C GLN A 12 -1.96 11.93 3.25
N ILE A 13 -2.24 11.50 2.02
CA ILE A 13 -1.55 10.37 1.38
C ILE A 13 -0.24 10.86 0.74
N PHE A 14 -0.31 12.00 0.05
CA PHE A 14 0.78 12.55 -0.75
C PHE A 14 1.58 13.66 -0.05
N GLU A 15 1.00 14.32 0.96
CA GLU A 15 1.69 15.39 1.69
C GLU A 15 2.94 14.88 2.41
N GLY A 16 4.06 15.57 2.23
CA GLY A 16 5.35 15.21 2.82
C GLY A 16 6.12 14.08 2.13
N LEU A 17 5.63 13.55 1.00
CA LEU A 17 6.40 12.62 0.16
C LEU A 17 7.54 13.37 -0.56
N GLY A 18 8.69 12.71 -0.70
CA GLY A 18 9.85 13.25 -1.41
C GLY A 18 9.88 12.83 -2.88
N THR A 19 9.95 11.52 -3.12
CA THR A 19 10.03 10.92 -4.47
C THR A 19 8.92 9.91 -4.71
N LEU A 20 8.28 9.99 -5.88
CA LEU A 20 7.23 9.08 -6.31
C LEU A 20 7.54 8.51 -7.69
N VAL A 21 7.48 7.19 -7.83
CA VAL A 21 7.53 6.49 -9.13
C VAL A 21 6.15 5.95 -9.46
N ASP A 22 5.56 6.43 -10.54
CA ASP A 22 4.30 5.97 -11.14
C ASP A 22 4.61 4.89 -12.18
N VAL A 23 4.41 3.64 -11.78
CA VAL A 23 4.74 2.45 -12.58
C VAL A 23 3.55 2.11 -13.45
N GLY A 24 3.78 1.96 -14.77
CA GLY A 24 2.69 1.87 -15.73
C GLY A 24 1.91 3.19 -15.85
N GLY A 25 2.57 4.32 -15.59
CA GLY A 25 1.92 5.64 -15.51
C GLY A 25 1.47 6.21 -16.87
N GLY A 26 1.76 5.51 -17.97
CA GLY A 26 1.38 5.86 -19.33
C GLY A 26 1.93 7.22 -19.74
N ASN A 27 1.01 8.09 -20.19
CA ASN A 27 1.37 9.46 -20.55
C ASN A 27 1.62 10.39 -19.35
N GLY A 28 1.53 9.88 -18.11
CA GLY A 28 1.83 10.63 -16.90
C GLY A 28 0.73 11.56 -16.40
N SER A 29 -0.50 11.45 -16.92
CA SER A 29 -1.61 12.36 -16.56
C SER A 29 -1.86 12.46 -15.05
N LEU A 30 -1.86 11.33 -14.33
CA LEU A 30 -2.06 11.34 -12.88
C LEU A 30 -0.85 11.94 -12.15
N SER A 31 0.35 11.54 -12.52
CA SER A 31 1.57 12.07 -11.91
C SER A 31 1.70 13.59 -12.07
N ARG A 32 1.25 14.17 -13.19
CA ARG A 32 1.26 15.63 -13.40
C ARG A 32 0.30 16.32 -12.42
N ILE A 33 -0.91 15.79 -12.30
CA ILE A 33 -1.91 16.26 -11.33
C ILE A 33 -1.34 16.21 -9.90
N ILE A 34 -0.67 15.12 -9.53
CA ILE A 34 -0.04 14.97 -8.21
C ILE A 34 1.07 16.01 -8.03
N SER A 35 1.96 16.17 -9.01
CA SER A 35 3.08 17.11 -8.92
C SER A 35 2.63 18.57 -8.85
N GLU A 36 1.56 18.94 -9.57
CA GLU A 36 0.93 20.26 -9.47
C GLU A 36 0.22 20.49 -8.13
N ALA A 37 -0.38 19.45 -7.56
CA ALA A 37 -1.05 19.51 -6.27
C ALA A 37 -0.05 19.56 -5.10
N PHE A 38 1.09 18.89 -5.24
CA PHE A 38 2.11 18.74 -4.22
C PHE A 38 3.50 19.03 -4.82
N PRO A 39 3.88 20.31 -5.01
CA PRO A 39 5.11 20.71 -5.70
C PRO A 39 6.41 20.20 -5.06
N GLY A 40 6.36 19.76 -3.80
CA GLY A 40 7.50 19.13 -3.12
C GLY A 40 7.81 17.71 -3.59
N ILE A 41 6.89 17.05 -4.30
CA ILE A 41 7.05 15.67 -4.77
C ILE A 41 7.74 15.67 -6.13
N LYS A 42 8.86 14.95 -6.22
CA LYS A 42 9.52 14.64 -7.49
C LYS A 42 8.90 13.39 -8.09
N CYS A 43 8.18 13.55 -9.20
CA CYS A 43 7.49 12.45 -9.88
C CYS A 43 8.34 11.87 -11.01
N THR A 44 8.36 10.55 -11.12
CA THR A 44 8.93 9.81 -12.25
C THR A 44 7.89 8.82 -12.76
N VAL A 45 7.61 8.83 -14.06
CA VAL A 45 6.78 7.81 -14.72
C VAL A 45 7.69 6.75 -15.31
N LEU A 46 7.45 5.50 -14.95
CA LEU A 46 8.05 4.35 -15.61
C LEU A 46 7.00 3.68 -16.49
N ASP A 47 7.30 3.53 -17.78
CA ASP A 47 6.46 2.75 -18.70
C ASP A 47 7.30 2.14 -19.82
N LEU A 48 6.68 1.31 -20.66
CA LEU A 48 7.35 0.65 -21.77
C LEU A 48 7.93 1.67 -22.75
N PRO A 49 9.06 1.36 -23.42
CA PRO A 49 9.74 2.32 -24.30
C PRO A 49 8.84 2.96 -25.36
N HIS A 50 7.94 2.18 -25.97
CA HIS A 50 7.04 2.68 -27.01
C HIS A 50 5.94 3.62 -26.46
N VAL A 51 5.63 3.57 -25.16
CA VAL A 51 4.63 4.42 -24.51
C VAL A 51 5.19 5.81 -24.24
N VAL A 52 6.47 5.90 -23.84
CA VAL A 52 7.10 7.15 -23.39
C VAL A 52 7.99 7.83 -24.43
N ALA A 53 8.26 7.20 -25.58
CA ALA A 53 9.26 7.63 -26.57
C ALA A 53 9.15 9.11 -27.03
N ASN A 54 7.96 9.71 -27.02
CA ASN A 54 7.71 11.05 -27.57
C ASN A 54 7.01 12.00 -26.58
N LEU A 55 7.11 11.72 -25.28
CA LEU A 55 6.46 12.56 -24.27
C LEU A 55 7.36 13.75 -23.90
N PRO A 56 6.80 14.97 -23.76
CA PRO A 56 7.57 16.14 -23.40
C PRO A 56 8.06 16.04 -21.95
N GLU A 57 9.34 16.31 -21.74
CA GLU A 57 9.93 16.42 -20.40
C GLU A 57 9.44 17.70 -19.69
N ALA A 58 9.40 17.68 -18.35
CA ALA A 58 9.16 18.86 -17.52
C ALA A 58 10.07 18.85 -16.27
N ASP A 59 10.37 20.02 -15.70
CA ASP A 59 11.48 20.18 -14.73
C ASP A 59 11.36 19.31 -13.46
N ASN A 60 10.14 19.07 -12.97
CA ASN A 60 9.83 18.26 -11.79
C ASN A 60 9.26 16.87 -12.14
N PHE A 61 9.35 16.47 -13.41
CA PHE A 61 8.65 15.33 -13.96
C PHE A 61 9.49 14.58 -15.00
N LYS A 62 9.82 13.33 -14.72
CA LYS A 62 10.65 12.51 -15.62
C LYS A 62 9.91 11.32 -16.17
N TYR A 63 10.21 10.95 -17.41
CA TYR A 63 9.83 9.66 -17.99
C TYR A 63 11.05 8.74 -18.01
N ILE A 64 10.83 7.47 -17.67
CA ILE A 64 11.82 6.41 -17.78
C ILE A 64 11.19 5.30 -18.61
N ALA A 65 11.86 4.95 -19.71
CA ALA A 65 11.52 3.80 -20.53
C ALA A 65 12.05 2.52 -19.85
N GLY A 66 11.19 1.53 -19.61
CA GLY A 66 11.62 0.27 -19.03
C GLY A 66 10.49 -0.74 -18.79
N ASP A 67 10.88 -1.93 -18.36
CA ASP A 67 9.98 -3.01 -17.97
C ASP A 67 9.97 -3.14 -16.44
N MET A 68 8.80 -2.97 -15.82
CA MET A 68 8.62 -3.03 -14.37
C MET A 68 9.01 -4.38 -13.74
N PHE A 69 8.98 -5.48 -14.51
CA PHE A 69 9.42 -6.79 -14.04
C PHE A 69 10.93 -6.88 -13.94
N GLN A 70 11.65 -6.13 -14.77
CA GLN A 70 13.10 -6.08 -14.78
C GLN A 70 13.64 -5.05 -13.80
N PHE A 71 13.15 -3.81 -13.91
CA PHE A 71 13.65 -2.69 -13.15
C PHE A 71 12.55 -1.65 -12.87
N ILE A 72 12.52 -1.17 -11.63
CA ILE A 72 11.74 0.00 -11.23
C ILE A 72 12.69 0.93 -10.46
N PRO A 73 12.83 2.21 -10.87
CA PRO A 73 13.71 3.19 -10.24
C PRO A 73 13.50 3.30 -8.72
N PRO A 74 14.54 3.63 -7.93
CA PRO A 74 14.36 3.85 -6.50
C PRO A 74 13.52 5.09 -6.22
N ALA A 75 12.61 4.99 -5.25
CA ALA A 75 11.80 6.09 -4.73
C ALA A 75 11.30 5.79 -3.31
N ASP A 76 10.77 6.81 -2.65
CA ASP A 76 10.09 6.66 -1.36
C ASP A 76 8.72 6.03 -1.54
N THR A 77 8.03 6.33 -2.65
CA THR A 77 6.68 5.84 -2.92
C THR A 77 6.56 5.28 -4.32
N PHE A 78 5.88 4.14 -4.44
CA PHE A 78 5.55 3.52 -5.72
C PHE A 78 4.04 3.58 -5.92
N LEU A 79 3.60 4.18 -7.02
CA LEU A 79 2.21 4.28 -7.41
C LEU A 79 1.93 3.30 -8.54
N PHE A 80 0.84 2.54 -8.42
CA PHE A 80 0.33 1.63 -9.43
C PHE A 80 -1.15 1.90 -9.64
N LYS A 81 -1.50 2.60 -10.71
CA LYS A 81 -2.91 2.86 -11.05
C LYS A 81 -3.34 1.94 -12.19
N LEU A 82 -4.32 1.07 -11.94
CA LEU A 82 -4.85 0.13 -12.94
C LEU A 82 -3.72 -0.71 -13.58
N VAL A 83 -2.81 -1.21 -12.73
CA VAL A 83 -1.73 -2.09 -13.17
C VAL A 83 -1.99 -3.50 -12.67
N PHE A 84 -2.25 -3.64 -11.37
CA PHE A 84 -2.40 -4.95 -10.72
C PHE A 84 -3.64 -5.70 -11.18
N HIS A 85 -4.71 -5.03 -11.61
CA HIS A 85 -5.86 -5.70 -12.21
C HIS A 85 -5.53 -6.40 -13.54
N GLY A 86 -4.49 -5.96 -14.27
CA GLY A 86 -4.03 -6.62 -15.49
C GLY A 86 -3.05 -7.77 -15.22
N LEU A 87 -2.71 -8.03 -13.95
CA LEU A 87 -1.74 -9.02 -13.54
C LEU A 87 -2.40 -10.18 -12.81
N GLY A 88 -1.91 -11.39 -13.08
CA GLY A 88 -2.20 -12.54 -12.23
C GLY A 88 -1.50 -12.42 -10.87
N ASP A 89 -1.97 -13.20 -9.89
CA ASP A 89 -1.46 -13.12 -8.51
C ASP A 89 0.03 -13.41 -8.39
N GLU A 90 0.58 -14.33 -9.20
CA GLU A 90 2.00 -14.66 -9.18
C GLU A 90 2.88 -13.46 -9.58
N ASP A 91 2.48 -12.74 -10.63
CA ASP A 91 3.23 -11.60 -11.14
C ASP A 91 3.06 -10.37 -10.24
N GLY A 92 1.85 -10.15 -9.73
CA GLY A 92 1.60 -9.15 -8.69
C GLY A 92 2.48 -9.39 -7.46
N LEU A 93 2.58 -10.65 -7.01
CA LEU A 93 3.40 -11.03 -5.87
C LEU A 93 4.89 -10.79 -6.12
N LYS A 94 5.40 -11.13 -7.30
CA LYS A 94 6.81 -10.88 -7.69
C LYS A 94 7.14 -9.38 -7.62
N ILE A 95 6.27 -8.53 -8.17
CA ILE A 95 6.47 -7.07 -8.15
C ILE A 95 6.46 -6.56 -6.70
N LEU A 96 5.44 -6.93 -5.93
CA LEU A 96 5.29 -6.46 -4.56
C LEU A 96 6.44 -6.89 -3.65
N LYS A 97 6.96 -8.11 -3.78
CA LYS A 97 8.14 -8.58 -3.03
C LYS A 97 9.38 -7.71 -3.30
N LYS A 98 9.66 -7.42 -4.57
CA LYS A 98 10.77 -6.52 -4.94
C LYS A 98 10.58 -5.11 -4.36
N ARG A 99 9.35 -4.60 -4.32
CA ARG A 99 9.07 -3.26 -3.74
C ARG A 99 9.20 -3.26 -2.23
N ARG A 100 8.75 -4.32 -1.57
CA ARG A 100 8.90 -4.53 -0.12
C ARG A 100 10.38 -4.47 0.29
N GLU A 101 11.28 -5.09 -0.47
CA GLU A 101 12.73 -5.03 -0.23
C GLU A 101 13.28 -3.60 -0.34
N ALA A 102 12.92 -2.87 -1.41
CA ALA A 102 13.34 -1.48 -1.61
C ALA A 102 12.78 -0.51 -0.54
N ILE A 103 11.55 -0.74 -0.07
CA ILE A 103 10.95 0.04 1.02
C ILE A 103 11.62 -0.28 2.36
N ALA A 104 11.98 -1.53 2.60
CA ALA A 104 12.64 -1.95 3.84
C ALA A 104 13.99 -1.23 4.03
N SER A 105 14.74 -0.95 2.97
CA SER A 105 15.99 -0.17 3.04
C SER A 105 15.79 1.33 3.32
N ASN A 106 14.64 1.91 2.94
CA ASN A 106 14.42 3.37 2.96
C ASN A 106 13.79 3.92 4.27
N GLY A 107 13.92 3.21 5.41
CA GLY A 107 13.40 3.71 6.70
C GLY A 107 11.86 3.67 6.83
N GLU A 108 11.28 4.54 7.66
CA GLU A 108 9.86 4.49 8.06
C GLU A 108 8.87 5.08 7.03
N ARG A 109 9.35 5.69 5.95
CA ARG A 109 8.51 6.47 5.02
C ARG A 109 8.09 5.76 3.75
N GLY A 110 8.65 4.58 3.48
CA GLY A 110 8.38 3.88 2.23
C GLY A 110 6.98 3.25 2.22
N LYS A 111 6.19 3.53 1.18
CA LYS A 111 4.85 2.92 0.97
C LYS A 111 4.63 2.59 -0.51
N VAL A 112 3.71 1.66 -0.76
CA VAL A 112 3.15 1.46 -2.11
C VAL A 112 1.71 1.95 -2.09
N ILE A 113 1.32 2.69 -3.13
CA ILE A 113 -0.04 3.15 -3.37
C ILE A 113 -0.56 2.41 -4.60
N ILE A 114 -1.70 1.76 -4.47
CA ILE A 114 -2.39 1.08 -5.56
C ILE A 114 -3.73 1.80 -5.75
N ILE A 115 -4.07 2.17 -6.99
CA ILE A 115 -5.39 2.69 -7.33
C ILE A 115 -6.02 1.68 -8.29
N ASP A 116 -6.92 0.87 -7.74
CA ASP A 116 -7.52 -0.24 -8.48
C ASP A 116 -8.91 -0.58 -7.94
N ILE A 117 -9.64 -1.47 -8.60
CA ILE A 117 -10.97 -1.88 -8.15
C ILE A 117 -10.85 -2.85 -6.97
N VAL A 118 -11.72 -2.65 -5.98
CA VAL A 118 -11.96 -3.57 -4.88
C VAL A 118 -13.42 -3.99 -4.96
N ILE A 119 -13.68 -5.28 -5.17
CA ILE A 119 -15.03 -5.84 -5.16
C ILE A 119 -15.47 -6.00 -3.71
N ASN A 120 -16.54 -5.31 -3.31
CA ASN A 120 -17.17 -5.48 -2.00
C ASN A 120 -18.69 -5.58 -2.15
N ALA A 121 -19.16 -6.74 -2.63
CA ALA A 121 -20.58 -6.98 -2.93
C ALA A 121 -21.52 -6.84 -1.71
N GLU A 122 -20.99 -6.82 -0.48
CA GLU A 122 -21.78 -6.62 0.74
C GLU A 122 -22.04 -5.13 1.05
N GLU A 123 -21.13 -4.24 0.63
CA GLU A 123 -21.21 -2.79 0.90
C GLU A 123 -21.55 -1.97 -0.36
N ASP A 124 -21.15 -2.45 -1.54
CA ASP A 124 -21.38 -1.80 -2.82
C ASP A 124 -22.87 -1.83 -3.19
N GLU A 125 -23.34 -0.78 -3.86
CA GLU A 125 -24.66 -0.80 -4.51
C GLU A 125 -24.71 -1.91 -5.59
N HIS A 126 -25.91 -2.44 -5.85
CA HIS A 126 -26.08 -3.58 -6.78
C HIS A 126 -25.52 -3.27 -8.19
N GLU A 127 -25.86 -2.11 -8.76
CA GLU A 127 -25.40 -1.71 -10.09
C GLU A 127 -23.86 -1.54 -10.14
N LEU A 128 -23.27 -1.02 -9.07
CA LEU A 128 -21.83 -0.88 -8.94
C LEU A 128 -21.16 -2.26 -8.88
N THR A 129 -21.72 -3.18 -8.09
CA THR A 129 -21.27 -4.57 -7.98
C THR A 129 -21.31 -5.27 -9.33
N GLU A 130 -22.44 -5.19 -10.05
CA GLU A 130 -22.57 -5.77 -11.40
C GLU A 130 -21.53 -5.19 -12.36
N THR A 131 -21.30 -3.88 -12.33
CA THR A 131 -20.31 -3.24 -13.19
C THR A 131 -18.89 -3.71 -12.89
N LYS A 132 -18.52 -3.84 -11.60
CA LYS A 132 -17.21 -4.39 -11.19
C LYS A 132 -17.03 -5.84 -11.66
N PHE A 133 -18.07 -6.68 -11.56
CA PHE A 133 -18.03 -8.05 -12.07
C PHE A 133 -17.92 -8.12 -13.61
N LEU A 134 -18.61 -7.25 -14.34
CA LEU A 134 -18.48 -7.18 -15.79
C LEU A 134 -17.03 -6.84 -16.19
N LEU A 135 -16.38 -5.92 -15.46
CA LEU A 135 -14.97 -5.59 -15.70
C LEU A 135 -14.04 -6.78 -15.39
N ASP A 136 -14.31 -7.54 -14.32
CA ASP A 136 -13.56 -8.76 -14.00
C ASP A 136 -13.65 -9.81 -15.12
N ILE A 137 -14.84 -10.02 -15.68
CA ILE A 137 -15.06 -10.90 -16.82
C ILE A 137 -14.26 -10.41 -18.04
N VAL A 138 -14.30 -9.11 -18.32
CA VAL A 138 -13.53 -8.51 -19.43
C VAL A 138 -12.03 -8.74 -19.25
N LEU A 139 -11.50 -8.54 -18.04
CA LEU A 139 -10.09 -8.79 -17.75
C LEU A 139 -9.71 -10.26 -17.91
N SER A 140 -10.56 -11.17 -17.41
CA SER A 140 -10.35 -12.62 -17.50
C SER A 140 -10.29 -13.13 -18.96
N VAL A 141 -10.97 -12.46 -19.88
CA VAL A 141 -10.95 -12.81 -21.31
C VAL A 141 -9.72 -12.24 -22.04
N ASN A 142 -9.20 -11.09 -21.61
CA ASN A 142 -8.16 -10.35 -22.35
C ASN A 142 -6.77 -10.43 -21.71
N SER A 143 -6.66 -10.97 -20.50
CA SER A 143 -5.43 -10.99 -19.72
C SER A 143 -5.45 -12.12 -18.68
N THR A 144 -4.33 -12.35 -18.01
CA THR A 144 -4.29 -13.16 -16.77
C THR A 144 -4.75 -12.36 -15.54
N GLY A 145 -5.27 -11.16 -15.76
CA GLY A 145 -5.73 -10.22 -14.77
C GLY A 145 -7.08 -10.58 -14.17
N LYS A 146 -7.43 -9.87 -13.10
CA LYS A 146 -8.69 -10.01 -12.36
C LYS A 146 -8.94 -8.75 -11.54
N GLU A 147 -10.21 -8.43 -11.34
CA GLU A 147 -10.59 -7.56 -10.24
C GLU A 147 -10.62 -8.39 -8.95
N ARG A 148 -10.15 -7.80 -7.85
CA ARG A 148 -9.95 -8.52 -6.59
C ARG A 148 -10.94 -8.06 -5.53
N THR A 149 -11.39 -9.00 -4.71
CA THR A 149 -12.08 -8.65 -3.45
C THR A 149 -11.06 -8.10 -2.44
N GLU A 150 -11.54 -7.47 -1.37
CA GLU A 150 -10.63 -7.02 -0.30
C GLU A 150 -9.82 -8.18 0.29
N SER A 151 -10.41 -9.36 0.50
CA SER A 151 -9.71 -10.50 1.09
C SER A 151 -8.59 -11.04 0.19
N GLU A 152 -8.78 -10.99 -1.13
CA GLU A 152 -7.76 -11.37 -2.12
C GLU A 152 -6.63 -10.34 -2.18
N TRP A 153 -6.96 -9.04 -2.14
CA TRP A 153 -5.97 -7.97 -2.01
C TRP A 153 -5.14 -8.14 -0.73
N ALA A 154 -5.79 -8.32 0.41
CA ALA A 154 -5.13 -8.52 1.70
C ALA A 154 -4.17 -9.72 1.66
N LYS A 155 -4.63 -10.86 1.11
CA LYS A 155 -3.79 -12.04 0.93
C LYS A 155 -2.54 -11.73 0.10
N LEU A 156 -2.70 -11.05 -1.03
CA LEU A 156 -1.58 -10.67 -1.90
C LEU A 156 -0.55 -9.79 -1.16
N PHE A 157 -1.01 -8.82 -0.36
CA PHE A 157 -0.14 -7.93 0.41
C PHE A 157 0.64 -8.66 1.50
N PHE A 158 -0.04 -9.53 2.26
CA PHE A 158 0.58 -10.30 3.33
C PHE A 158 1.57 -11.35 2.79
N ASP A 159 1.24 -12.03 1.70
CA ASP A 159 2.15 -12.97 1.03
C ASP A 159 3.40 -12.25 0.46
N ALA A 160 3.27 -10.98 0.09
CA ALA A 160 4.37 -10.12 -0.32
C ALA A 160 5.23 -9.59 0.85
N GLY A 161 4.79 -9.81 2.09
CA GLY A 161 5.51 -9.42 3.30
C GLY A 161 5.29 -7.96 3.75
N PHE A 162 4.19 -7.34 3.31
CA PHE A 162 3.67 -6.12 3.93
C PHE A 162 2.90 -6.49 5.21
N SER A 163 2.79 -5.55 6.14
CA SER A 163 2.19 -5.80 7.46
C SER A 163 0.98 -4.92 7.76
N HIS A 164 0.65 -3.99 6.86
CA HIS A 164 -0.47 -3.10 7.03
C HIS A 164 -0.96 -2.61 5.67
N TYR A 165 -2.27 -2.51 5.53
CA TYR A 165 -2.91 -1.86 4.41
C TYR A 165 -4.10 -1.00 4.88
N LYS A 166 -4.47 -0.02 4.05
CA LYS A 166 -5.67 0.79 4.21
C LYS A 166 -6.33 0.95 2.84
N ILE A 167 -7.62 0.64 2.75
CA ILE A 167 -8.43 0.84 1.54
C ILE A 167 -9.33 2.05 1.76
N THR A 168 -9.38 2.94 0.78
CA THR A 168 -10.28 4.10 0.77
C THR A 168 -11.05 4.10 -0.56
N PRO A 169 -12.37 3.85 -0.58
CA PRO A 169 -13.18 3.93 -1.79
C PRO A 169 -13.14 5.36 -2.35
N ILE A 170 -12.61 5.53 -3.55
CA ILE A 170 -12.40 6.86 -4.16
C ILE A 170 -12.20 6.72 -5.67
N PHE A 171 -12.49 7.79 -6.42
CA PHE A 171 -12.46 7.79 -7.89
C PHE A 171 -13.54 6.91 -8.53
N GLY A 172 -14.75 6.89 -7.95
CA GLY A 172 -15.89 6.13 -8.46
C GLY A 172 -15.77 4.66 -8.09
N MET A 173 -15.70 3.77 -9.09
CA MET A 173 -15.65 2.32 -8.88
C MET A 173 -14.32 1.78 -8.35
N ARG A 174 -13.34 2.65 -8.14
CA ARG A 174 -11.99 2.30 -7.70
C ARG A 174 -11.84 2.56 -6.21
N SER A 175 -10.72 2.10 -5.70
CA SER A 175 -10.24 2.39 -4.37
C SER A 175 -8.78 2.81 -4.43
N LEU A 176 -8.38 3.65 -3.49
CA LEU A 176 -6.99 3.91 -3.21
C LEU A 176 -6.58 3.00 -2.05
N ILE A 177 -5.56 2.19 -2.29
CA ILE A 177 -5.02 1.23 -1.34
C ILE A 177 -3.60 1.67 -0.98
N GLU A 178 -3.37 1.96 0.29
CA GLU A 178 -2.03 2.19 0.84
C GLU A 178 -1.52 0.91 1.48
N ILE A 179 -0.32 0.44 1.12
CA ILE A 179 0.33 -0.70 1.79
C ILE A 179 1.71 -0.30 2.30
N SER A 180 2.05 -0.78 3.50
CA SER A 180 3.27 -0.37 4.19
C SER A 180 3.82 -1.46 5.12
N ILE A 181 5.06 -1.25 5.57
CA ILE A 181 5.71 -2.08 6.60
C ILE A 181 5.69 -1.26 7.89
N GLN A 182 4.93 -1.69 8.90
CA GLN A 182 4.97 -1.06 10.21
C GLN A 182 6.23 -1.49 10.96
N LYS A 183 7.32 -0.71 10.81
CA LYS A 183 8.60 -1.00 11.46
C LYS A 183 8.55 -0.92 12.99
N LYS A 184 7.70 -0.05 13.55
CA LYS A 184 7.60 0.17 15.00
C LYS A 184 7.10 -1.07 15.74
N PHE A 185 6.09 -1.76 15.20
CA PHE A 185 5.59 -2.99 15.82
C PHE A 185 6.61 -4.12 15.73
N LYS A 186 7.22 -4.31 14.55
CA LYS A 186 8.27 -5.31 14.35
C LYS A 186 9.49 -5.09 15.25
N SER A 187 9.97 -3.86 15.39
CA SER A 187 11.12 -3.56 16.26
C SER A 187 10.83 -3.84 17.74
N ILE A 188 9.59 -3.61 18.20
CA ILE A 188 9.21 -3.95 19.57
C ILE A 188 9.08 -5.47 19.73
N CYS A 189 8.49 -6.18 18.77
CA CYS A 189 8.42 -7.64 18.77
C CYS A 189 9.81 -8.29 18.73
N ASP A 190 10.71 -7.82 17.87
CA ASP A 190 12.08 -8.29 17.75
C ASP A 190 12.88 -8.03 19.04
N TYR A 191 12.71 -6.85 19.66
CA TYR A 191 13.30 -6.54 20.97
C TYR A 191 12.79 -7.49 22.06
N LEU A 192 11.47 -7.72 22.14
CA LEU A 192 10.87 -8.60 23.14
C LEU A 192 11.29 -10.07 22.94
N ALA A 193 11.45 -10.53 21.70
CA ALA A 193 11.93 -11.87 21.37
C ALA A 193 13.43 -12.07 21.67
N ALA A 194 14.23 -10.99 21.60
CA ALA A 194 15.67 -11.02 21.89
C ALA A 194 16.00 -11.07 23.40
N ILE A 195 15.04 -10.79 24.28
CA ILE A 195 15.22 -10.91 25.73
C ILE A 195 15.27 -12.41 26.10
N LYS A 196 16.49 -12.96 26.21
CA LYS A 196 16.75 -14.37 26.57
C LYS A 196 16.48 -14.74 28.04
N LYS A 197 15.89 -13.84 28.84
CA LYS A 197 15.46 -14.13 30.21
C LYS A 197 13.96 -14.44 30.22
N PRO A 198 13.47 -15.39 31.05
CA PRO A 198 12.04 -15.56 31.25
C PRO A 198 11.52 -14.27 31.90
N VAL A 199 10.96 -13.40 31.07
CA VAL A 199 10.20 -12.23 31.52
C VAL A 199 8.77 -12.70 31.69
N GLU A 200 8.19 -12.43 32.85
CA GLU A 200 6.78 -12.68 33.13
C GLU A 200 5.91 -12.01 32.04
N ASP A 201 4.84 -12.67 31.60
CA ASP A 201 4.05 -12.19 30.46
C ASP A 201 3.45 -10.79 30.70
N VAL A 202 3.18 -10.46 31.96
CA VAL A 202 2.72 -9.13 32.40
C VAL A 202 3.79 -8.06 32.12
N ASP A 203 5.07 -8.36 32.37
CA ASP A 203 6.17 -7.43 32.13
C ASP A 203 6.42 -7.21 30.62
N LYS A 204 6.25 -8.26 29.79
CA LYS A 204 6.29 -8.12 28.32
C LYS A 204 5.18 -7.20 27.81
N GLN A 205 3.98 -7.31 28.38
CA GLN A 205 2.86 -6.44 28.03
C GLN A 205 3.09 -4.99 28.43
N TRP A 206 3.62 -4.74 29.64
CA TRP A 206 3.97 -3.39 30.08
C TRP A 206 5.07 -2.77 29.22
N GLN A 207 6.09 -3.53 28.84
CA GLN A 207 7.15 -3.05 27.95
C GLN A 207 6.64 -2.77 26.54
N LEU A 208 5.84 -3.67 25.96
CA LEU A 208 5.18 -3.46 24.68
C LEU A 208 4.30 -2.20 24.71
N ALA A 209 3.40 -2.08 25.70
CA ALA A 209 2.50 -0.95 25.86
C ALA A 209 3.22 0.40 26.03
N ARG A 210 4.41 0.41 26.65
CA ARG A 210 5.26 1.62 26.76
C ARG A 210 5.93 2.00 25.44
N GLY A 211 6.26 1.02 24.59
CA GLY A 211 6.83 1.25 23.25
C GLY A 211 5.83 1.71 22.20
N LEU A 212 4.53 1.46 22.42
CA LEU A 212 3.46 1.91 21.52
C LEU A 212 3.35 3.45 21.51
N GLY A 213 3.36 4.03 20.30
CA GLY A 213 3.19 5.46 20.07
C GLY A 213 1.76 5.95 20.30
N PRO A 214 1.51 7.27 20.17
CA PRO A 214 0.19 7.87 20.39
C PRO A 214 -0.90 7.31 19.47
N ASP A 215 -0.54 6.88 18.26
CA ASP A 215 -1.49 6.36 17.25
C ASP A 215 -2.04 4.96 17.61
N LEU A 216 -1.42 4.26 18.56
CA LEU A 216 -1.84 2.95 19.06
C LEU A 216 -2.42 3.03 20.48
N ARG A 217 -2.96 4.20 20.88
CA ARG A 217 -3.56 4.44 22.20
C ARG A 217 -4.64 3.42 22.56
N THR A 218 -5.50 3.05 21.61
CA THR A 218 -6.58 2.07 21.85
C THR A 218 -6.01 0.69 22.17
N LEU A 219 -4.99 0.23 21.43
CA LEU A 219 -4.29 -1.02 21.71
C LEU A 219 -3.60 -0.98 23.08
N LYS A 220 -2.94 0.14 23.39
CA LYS A 220 -2.28 0.38 24.68
C LYS A 220 -3.25 0.33 25.85
N VAL A 221 -4.43 0.94 25.71
CA VAL A 221 -5.50 0.91 26.73
C VAL A 221 -6.06 -0.51 26.86
N ALA A 222 -6.31 -1.21 25.75
CA ALA A 222 -6.79 -2.59 25.79
C ALA A 222 -5.79 -3.56 26.47
N MET A 223 -4.49 -3.35 26.26
CA MET A 223 -3.43 -4.13 26.90
C MET A 223 -3.32 -3.88 28.41
N LEU A 224 -3.58 -2.65 28.87
CA LEU A 224 -3.39 -2.23 30.27
C LEU A 224 -4.71 -2.15 31.06
N GLY A 225 -5.84 -2.38 30.41
CA GLY A 225 -7.14 -1.87 30.84
C GLY A 225 -7.88 -2.68 31.90
N ASN A 226 -7.69 -4.01 32.02
CA ASN A 226 -8.40 -4.83 33.02
C ASN A 226 -7.63 -6.09 33.41
N PRO A 227 -7.23 -6.26 34.69
CA PRO A 227 -6.71 -7.52 35.23
C PRO A 227 -7.79 -8.62 35.33
N PRO A 228 -7.44 -9.92 35.21
CA PRO A 228 -6.10 -10.44 34.90
C PRO A 228 -5.74 -10.18 33.44
N TYR A 229 -4.53 -9.67 33.20
CA TYR A 229 -4.06 -9.35 31.87
C TYR A 229 -4.01 -10.64 31.02
N ARG A 230 -4.49 -10.56 29.77
CA ARG A 230 -4.45 -11.72 28.84
C ARG A 230 -3.02 -12.20 28.66
N GLN A 231 -2.77 -13.47 28.37
CA GLN A 231 -1.41 -13.92 28.03
C GLN A 231 -0.87 -13.17 26.81
N PHE A 232 0.46 -13.09 26.66
CA PHE A 232 1.10 -12.30 25.61
C PHE A 232 0.81 -12.84 24.19
N GLY A 233 0.68 -14.17 24.03
CA GLY A 233 0.48 -14.87 22.76
C GLY A 233 -0.70 -14.34 21.90
N PRO A 234 -1.91 -14.16 22.45
CA PRO A 234 -3.06 -13.59 21.75
C PRO A 234 -2.82 -12.24 21.05
N PHE A 235 -1.95 -11.37 21.58
CA PHE A 235 -1.67 -10.05 20.99
C PHE A 235 -0.73 -10.13 19.77
N ILE A 236 0.14 -11.14 19.72
CA ILE A 236 0.96 -11.44 18.54
C ILE A 236 0.06 -11.91 17.39
N LEU A 237 -0.93 -12.74 17.69
CA LEU A 237 -1.85 -13.30 16.69
C LEU A 237 -2.90 -12.28 16.21
N GLN A 238 -3.36 -11.36 17.07
CA GLN A 238 -4.28 -10.29 16.66
C GLN A 238 -3.61 -9.23 15.78
N GLY A 239 -2.32 -8.93 15.97
CA GLY A 239 -1.55 -8.04 15.07
C GLY A 239 -1.24 -8.63 13.69
N SER A 240 -1.63 -9.88 13.43
CA SER A 240 -1.51 -10.55 12.12
C SER A 240 -2.85 -10.66 11.37
N LYS A 241 -3.95 -10.15 11.95
CA LYS A 241 -5.32 -10.24 11.41
C LYS A 241 -6.08 -8.92 11.40
N SER A 242 -5.40 -7.78 11.42
CA SER A 242 -6.02 -6.45 11.32
C SER A 242 -5.32 -5.58 10.29
#